data_AF-A0A428YTD2-F1
#
_entry.id   AF-A0A428YTD2-F1
#
_cell.length_a   1.000
_cell.length_b   1.000
_cell.length_c   1.000
_cell.angle_alpha   90.00
_cell.angle_beta   90.00
_cell.angle_gamma   90.00
#
_symmetry.space_group_name_H-M   'P 1'
#
loop_
_entity.id
_entity.type
_entity.pdbx_description
1 polymer ?
#
loop_
_entity_poly.entity_id
_entity_poly.type
_entity_poly.pdbx_seq_one_letter_code
_entity_poly.pdbx_strand_id
1 'polypeptide(L)'
;MAERVWSEKDLVRRADRRLAVVRHAEEVSGNVAATCRYFGISRNIFYRWKRRWEDEGLDGLKDRSSAPLHCPTITHPQVVEKIIHLRQHYH
;
A
#
# COMPACT_ATOMS: atom_id res chain seq x y z
N MET A 1 -3.54 18.32 -1.35
CA MET A 1 -3.88 16.90 -1.22
C MET A 1 -3.01 16.15 -2.21
N ALA A 2 -2.06 15.31 -1.76
CA ALA A 2 -1.16 14.61 -2.68
C ALA A 2 -1.98 13.77 -3.67
N GLU A 3 -1.86 14.04 -4.97
CA GLU A 3 -2.41 13.15 -5.99
C GLU A 3 -1.85 11.76 -5.75
N ARG A 4 -2.75 10.78 -5.75
CA ARG A 4 -2.41 9.38 -5.46
C ARG A 4 -1.49 8.89 -6.58
N VAL A 5 -0.23 8.60 -6.24
CA VAL A 5 0.81 8.16 -7.19
C VAL A 5 0.41 6.88 -7.93
N TRP A 6 -0.53 6.10 -7.39
CA TRP A 6 -1.02 4.84 -7.95
C TRP A 6 -2.42 5.00 -8.53
N SER A 7 -2.61 4.47 -9.74
CA SER A 7 -3.94 4.29 -10.35
C SER A 7 -4.80 3.35 -9.49
N GLU A 8 -6.13 3.50 -9.54
CA GLU A 8 -7.06 2.57 -8.87
C GLU A 8 -6.82 1.12 -9.30
N LYS A 9 -6.47 0.89 -10.57
CA LYS A 9 -6.12 -0.45 -11.09
C LYS A 9 -4.90 -1.05 -10.38
N ASP A 10 -3.88 -0.24 -10.10
CA ASP A 10 -2.68 -0.71 -9.38
C ASP A 10 -3.00 -1.07 -7.93
N LEU A 11 -3.90 -0.31 -7.30
CA LEU A 11 -4.30 -0.51 -5.92
C LEU A 11 -5.10 -1.79 -5.75
N VAL A 12 -6.04 -2.03 -6.67
CA VAL A 12 -6.79 -3.29 -6.74
C VAL A 12 -5.84 -4.46 -6.98
N ARG A 13 -4.96 -4.38 -7.99
CA ARG A 13 -3.98 -5.45 -8.29
C ARG A 13 -3.10 -5.79 -7.08
N ARG A 14 -2.67 -4.79 -6.32
CA ARG A 14 -1.88 -4.97 -5.10
C ARG A 14 -2.70 -5.58 -3.96
N ALA A 15 -3.97 -5.17 -3.83
CA ALA A 15 -4.91 -5.76 -2.87
C ALA A 15 -5.17 -7.24 -3.19
N ASP A 16 -5.38 -7.59 -4.46
CA ASP A 16 -5.59 -8.96 -4.92
C ASP A 16 -4.37 -9.85 -4.62
N ARG A 17 -3.16 -9.34 -4.85
CA ARG A 17 -1.92 -10.04 -4.47
C ARG A 17 -1.91 -10.34 -2.97
N ARG A 18 -2.33 -9.39 -2.12
CA ARG A 18 -2.38 -9.58 -0.67
C ARG A 18 -3.47 -10.57 -0.26
N LEU A 19 -4.62 -10.54 -0.93
CA LEU A 19 -5.70 -11.49 -0.71
C LEU A 19 -5.24 -12.92 -1.01
N ALA A 20 -4.47 -13.13 -2.09
CA ALA A 20 -3.89 -14.43 -2.40
C ALA A 20 -2.99 -14.96 -1.27
N VAL A 21 -2.26 -14.08 -0.57
CA VAL A 21 -1.45 -14.49 0.59
C VAL A 21 -2.34 -14.96 1.75
N VAL A 22 -3.39 -14.21 2.07
CA VAL A 22 -4.33 -14.56 3.14
C VAL A 22 -5.00 -15.90 2.85
N ARG A 23 -5.56 -16.05 1.64
CA ARG A 23 -6.21 -17.30 1.20
C ARG A 23 -5.26 -18.49 1.18
N HIS A 24 -4.02 -18.31 0.74
CA HIS A 24 -3.05 -19.41 0.75
C HIS A 24 -2.76 -19.95 2.16
N ALA A 25 -2.75 -19.07 3.17
CA ALA A 25 -2.60 -19.53 4.55
C ALA A 25 -3.81 -20.33 5.05
N GLU A 26 -5.02 -19.97 4.61
CA GLU A 26 -6.28 -20.57 5.05
C GLU A 26 -6.62 -21.86 4.29
N GLU A 27 -6.42 -21.87 2.97
CA GLU A 27 -6.91 -22.92 2.07
C GLU A 27 -5.82 -23.92 1.67
N VAL A 28 -4.56 -23.49 1.58
CA VAL A 28 -3.48 -24.31 1.00
C VAL A 28 -2.55 -24.87 2.07
N SER A 29 -1.95 -23.98 2.87
CA SER A 29 -0.90 -24.41 3.80
C SER A 29 -1.44 -24.82 5.18
N GLY A 30 -2.53 -24.22 5.64
CA GLY A 30 -2.95 -24.26 7.05
C GLY A 30 -1.88 -23.71 8.02
N ASN A 31 -0.81 -23.10 7.50
CA ASN A 31 0.38 -22.72 8.23
C ASN A 31 0.90 -21.36 7.74
N VAL A 32 0.81 -20.38 8.64
CA VAL A 32 1.22 -18.99 8.38
C VAL A 32 2.72 -18.88 8.12
N ALA A 33 3.55 -19.63 8.85
CA ALA A 33 5.00 -19.55 8.70
C ALA A 33 5.47 -20.09 7.34
N ALA A 34 4.87 -21.19 6.88
CA ALA A 34 5.13 -21.72 5.54
C ALA A 34 4.69 -20.74 4.44
N THR A 35 3.48 -20.18 4.56
CA THR A 35 2.95 -19.18 3.63
C THR A 35 3.84 -17.94 3.57
N CYS A 36 4.28 -17.42 4.71
CA CYS A 36 5.18 -16.28 4.78
C CYS A 36 6.51 -16.54 4.06
N ARG A 37 7.10 -17.73 4.22
CA ARG A 37 8.32 -18.14 3.49
C ARG A 37 8.07 -18.21 1.98
N TYR A 38 6.95 -18.80 1.56
CA TYR A 38 6.59 -18.93 0.15
C TYR A 38 6.41 -17.57 -0.54
N PHE A 39 5.72 -16.62 0.09
CA PHE A 39 5.48 -15.28 -0.47
C PHE A 39 6.59 -14.25 -0.19
N GLY A 40 7.62 -14.62 0.58
CA GLY A 40 8.72 -13.72 0.93
C GLY A 40 8.30 -12.55 1.82
N ILE A 41 7.37 -12.76 2.75
CA ILE A 41 6.90 -11.72 3.70
C ILE A 41 7.17 -12.11 5.15
N SER A 42 7.20 -11.12 6.04
CA SER A 42 7.26 -11.40 7.48
C SER A 42 5.89 -11.76 8.04
N ARG A 43 5.87 -12.54 9.13
CA ARG A 43 4.64 -12.87 9.87
C ARG A 43 3.89 -11.63 10.37
N ASN A 44 4.63 -10.57 10.75
CA ASN A 44 4.02 -9.32 11.20
C ASN A 44 3.18 -8.66 10.09
N ILE A 45 3.71 -8.62 8.85
CA ILE A 45 2.99 -8.11 7.69
C ILE A 45 1.73 -8.95 7.43
N PHE A 46 1.85 -10.27 7.51
CA PHE A 46 0.72 -11.19 7.33
C PHE A 46 -0.42 -10.87 8.30
N TYR A 47 -0.15 -10.85 9.62
CA TYR A 47 -1.21 -10.60 10.61
C TYR A 47 -1.83 -9.22 10.48
N ARG A 48 -1.05 -8.21 10.07
CA ARG A 48 -1.57 -6.88 9.78
C ARG A 48 -2.54 -6.90 8.60
N TRP A 49 -2.24 -7.64 7.53
CA TRP A 49 -3.15 -7.78 6.40
C TRP A 49 -4.37 -8.64 6.74
N LYS A 50 -4.19 -9.73 7.47
CA LYS A 50 -5.29 -10.59 7.94
C LYS A 50 -6.31 -9.79 8.75
N ARG A 51 -5.85 -9.02 9.73
CA ARG A 51 -6.73 -8.15 10.53
C ARG A 51 -7.51 -7.17 9.65
N ARG A 52 -6.84 -6.47 8.75
CA ARG A 52 -7.51 -5.51 7.85
C ARG A 52 -8.51 -6.18 6.90
N TRP A 53 -8.21 -7.40 6.45
CA TRP A 53 -9.12 -8.19 5.63
C TRP A 53 -10.38 -8.57 6.42
N GLU A 54 -10.22 -8.99 7.68
CA GLU A 54 -11.33 -9.33 8.58
C GLU A 54 -12.20 -8.10 8.90
N ASP A 55 -11.58 -6.92 9.08
CA ASP A 55 -12.28 -5.69 9.46
C ASP A 55 -12.92 -4.96 8.26
N GLU A 56 -12.24 -4.91 7.12
CA GLU A 56 -12.57 -4.01 6.00
C GLU A 56 -12.67 -4.73 4.63
N GLY A 57 -12.49 -6.05 4.59
CA GLY A 57 -12.48 -6.81 3.34
C GLY A 57 -11.38 -6.38 2.37
N LEU A 58 -11.69 -6.34 1.07
CA LEU A 58 -10.71 -6.07 0.02
C LEU A 58 -10.14 -4.64 0.11
N ASP A 59 -10.94 -3.67 0.56
CA ASP A 59 -10.50 -2.29 0.70
C ASP A 59 -9.41 -2.14 1.78
N GLY A 60 -9.47 -2.95 2.84
CA GLY A 60 -8.43 -3.02 3.87
C GLY A 60 -7.05 -3.47 3.35
N LEU A 61 -7.02 -4.14 2.20
CA LEU A 61 -5.79 -4.61 1.55
C LEU A 61 -5.24 -3.63 0.51
N LYS A 62 -5.97 -2.56 0.15
CA LYS A 62 -5.45 -1.51 -0.76
C LYS A 62 -4.31 -0.73 -0.09
N ASP A 63 -3.40 -0.18 -0.89
CA ASP A 63 -2.36 0.71 -0.35
C ASP A 63 -2.99 1.96 0.25
N ARG A 64 -2.63 2.22 1.51
CA ARG A 64 -2.95 3.45 2.23
C ARG A 64 -1.83 4.47 2.02
N SER A 65 -2.19 5.74 2.07
CA SER A 65 -1.20 6.81 2.03
C SER A 65 -0.21 6.65 3.17
N SER A 66 1.09 6.79 2.86
CA SER A 66 2.15 6.92 3.87
C SER A 66 2.42 8.37 4.23
N ALA A 67 1.71 9.32 3.60
CA ALA A 67 1.85 10.73 3.93
C ALA A 67 1.35 10.99 5.36
N PRO A 68 2.06 11.82 6.15
CA PRO A 68 1.59 12.21 7.46
C PRO A 68 0.27 12.98 7.38
N LEU A 69 -0.60 12.80 8.37
CA LEU A 69 -1.88 13.52 8.46
C LEU A 69 -1.67 15.02 8.70
N HIS A 70 -0.60 15.38 9.42
CA HIS A 70 -0.27 16.74 9.76
C HIS A 70 1.21 17.00 9.50
N CYS A 71 1.50 18.01 8.68
CA CYS A 71 2.84 18.46 8.35
C CYS A 71 2.82 20.01 8.37
N PRO A 72 3.20 20.65 9.49
CA PRO A 72 3.08 22.10 9.63
C PRO A 72 3.99 22.87 8.66
N THR A 73 5.07 22.23 8.21
CA THR A 73 6.03 22.77 7.24
C THR A 73 5.78 22.24 5.83
N ILE A 74 4.54 21.90 5.49
CA ILE A 74 4.21 21.44 4.13
C ILE A 74 4.47 22.57 3.12
N THR A 75 5.26 22.28 2.09
CA THR A 75 5.56 23.25 1.05
C THR A 75 4.29 23.69 0.33
N HIS A 76 4.09 25.00 0.21
CA HIS A 76 2.90 25.55 -0.43
C HIS A 76 2.78 25.07 -1.89
N PRO A 77 1.57 24.70 -2.39
CA PRO A 77 1.39 24.13 -3.73
C PRO A 77 2.04 24.96 -4.85
N GLN A 78 1.91 26.29 -4.79
CA GLN A 78 2.52 27.20 -5.76
C GLN A 78 4.05 27.10 -5.84
N VAL A 79 4.72 26.80 -4.71
CA VAL A 79 6.17 26.61 -4.68
C VAL A 79 6.54 25.25 -5.26
N VAL A 80 5.74 24.22 -4.97
CA VAL A 80 5.90 22.88 -5.56
C VAL A 80 5.76 22.94 -7.09
N GLU A 81 4.76 23.64 -7.61
CA GLU A 81 4.55 23.84 -9.05
C GLU A 81 5.75 24.53 -9.72
N LYS A 82 6.31 25.58 -9.08
CA LYS A 82 7.53 26.24 -9.56
C LYS A 82 8.72 25.28 -9.62
N ILE A 83 8.91 24.46 -8.58
CA ILE A 83 9.99 23.47 -8.52
C ILE A 83 9.83 22.42 -9.65
N ILE A 84 8.61 21.91 -9.85
CA ILE A 84 8.32 20.94 -10.91
C ILE A 84 8.60 21.54 -12.29
N HIS A 85 8.14 22.77 -12.55
CA HIS A 85 8.37 23.47 -13.80
C HIS A 85 9.88 23.62 -14.08
N LEU A 86 10.65 24.13 -13.12
CA LEU A 86 12.10 24.28 -13.30
C LEU A 86 12.79 22.94 -13.61
N ARG A 87 12.39 21.86 -12.92
CA ARG A 87 12.92 20.52 -13.15
C ARG A 87 12.58 19.97 -14.53
N GLN A 88 11.41 20.27 -15.09
CA GLN A 88 10.99 19.75 -16.39
C GLN A 88 11.60 20.51 -17.57
N HIS A 89 11.95 21.79 -17.39
CA HIS A 89 12.38 22.66 -18.49
C HIS A 89 13.88 22.93 -18.56
N TYR A 90 14.62 22.78 -17.46
CA TYR A 90 16.03 23.21 -17.37
C TYR A 90 17.01 22.13 -16.89
N HIS A 91 16.50 20.92 -16.59
CA HIS A 91 17.29 19.75 -16.19
C HIS A 91 16.95 18.56 -17.08
#